data_AF-A0A8J4WPK9-F1
#
_entry.id   AF-A0A8J4WPK9-F1
#
_cell.length_a   1.000
_cell.length_b   1.000
_cell.length_c   1.000
_cell.angle_alpha   90.00
_cell.angle_beta   90.00
_cell.angle_gamma   90.00
#
_symmetry.space_group_name_H-M   'P 1'
#
loop_
_entity.id
_entity.type
_entity.pdbx_description
1 polymer ?
#
loop_
_entity_poly.entity_id
_entity_poly.type
_entity_poly.pdbx_seq_one_letter_code
_entity_poly.pdbx_strand_id
1 'polypeptide(L)'
;MMEIRVFSLVLLLVLSAALPAEAQNWDAFLKKHINENMRAKDCNKVIKVMEINKPGNPCKSLNSIIKAKETEVKAVCNGTGKLVIGNRYESIESFNVITCISGTKNPCQYEGRESRLHIILA
;
A
#
# COMPACT_ATOMS: atom_id res chain seq x y z
N MET A 1 1.15 17.10 -43.81
CA MET A 1 0.36 16.24 -42.90
C MET A 1 1.32 15.39 -42.05
N MET A 2 2.06 16.02 -41.14
CA MET A 2 3.05 15.37 -40.26
C MET A 2 2.88 15.79 -38.78
N GLU A 3 2.13 16.86 -38.53
CA GLU A 3 1.99 17.45 -37.21
C GLU A 3 1.10 16.63 -36.27
N ILE A 4 0.04 15.99 -36.79
CA ILE A 4 -0.90 15.18 -36.00
C ILE A 4 -0.18 14.00 -35.30
N ARG A 5 0.88 13.45 -35.91
CA ARG A 5 1.63 12.32 -35.36
C ARG A 5 2.53 12.72 -34.19
N VAL A 6 3.17 13.90 -34.29
CA VAL A 6 4.05 14.41 -33.23
C VAL A 6 3.24 14.77 -31.99
N PHE A 7 2.10 15.47 -32.16
CA PHE A 7 1.23 15.79 -31.03
C PHE A 7 0.65 14.55 -30.36
N SER A 8 0.25 13.53 -31.13
CA SER A 8 -0.26 12.27 -30.58
C SER A 8 0.80 11.50 -29.79
N LEU A 9 2.05 11.47 -30.28
CA LEU A 9 3.17 10.84 -29.58
C LEU A 9 3.57 11.59 -28.30
N VAL A 10 3.57 12.93 -28.34
CA VAL A 10 3.81 13.77 -27.16
C VAL A 10 2.70 13.58 -26.11
N LEU A 11 1.43 13.54 -26.53
CA LEU A 11 0.29 13.31 -25.63
C LEU A 11 0.34 11.93 -24.96
N LEU A 12 0.68 10.88 -25.72
CA LEU A 12 0.87 9.52 -25.19
C LEU A 12 2.01 9.45 -24.17
N LEU A 13 3.13 10.14 -24.42
CA LEU A 13 4.27 10.20 -23.48
C LEU A 13 3.90 10.95 -22.18
N VAL A 14 3.09 12.02 -22.26
CA VAL A 14 2.62 12.76 -21.08
C VAL A 14 1.65 11.91 -20.24
N LEU A 15 0.75 11.14 -20.84
CA LEU A 15 -0.14 10.22 -20.10
C LEU A 15 0.61 9.02 -19.48
N SER A 16 1.76 8.65 -20.03
CA SER A 16 2.63 7.59 -19.48
C SER A 16 3.44 8.06 -18.27
N ALA A 17 3.67 9.37 -18.16
CA ALA A 17 4.42 9.99 -17.08
C ALA A 17 3.47 10.33 -15.92
N ALA A 18 3.48 9.45 -14.92
CA ALA A 18 2.87 9.65 -13.60
C ALA A 18 1.34 9.72 -13.59
N LEU A 19 0.70 8.54 -13.57
CA LEU A 19 -0.35 8.38 -12.57
C LEU A 19 0.32 8.66 -11.22
N PRO A 20 -0.04 9.73 -10.48
CA PRO A 20 0.41 9.84 -9.11
C PRO A 20 -0.09 8.58 -8.41
N ALA A 21 0.84 7.70 -8.00
CA ALA A 21 0.54 6.81 -6.90
C ALA A 21 0.14 7.78 -5.77
N GLU A 22 -1.16 7.85 -5.44
CA GLU A 22 -1.68 8.77 -4.43
C GLU A 22 -0.77 8.69 -3.22
N ALA A 23 0.10 9.70 -3.05
CA ALA A 23 0.98 9.77 -1.91
C ALA A 23 0.06 10.02 -0.72
N GLN A 24 -0.16 8.99 0.08
CA GLN A 24 -0.94 9.12 1.29
C GLN A 24 -0.11 9.83 2.35
N ASN A 25 -0.74 10.74 3.11
CA ASN A 25 -0.09 11.30 4.28
C ASN A 25 0.12 10.21 5.35
N TRP A 26 0.94 10.53 6.36
CA TRP A 26 1.31 9.59 7.41
C TRP A 26 0.09 9.03 8.18
N ASP A 27 -0.89 9.86 8.50
CA ASP A 27 -2.08 9.43 9.26
C ASP A 27 -2.93 8.44 8.47
N ALA A 28 -3.09 8.67 7.16
CA ALA A 28 -3.79 7.74 6.27
C ALA A 28 -3.01 6.43 6.10
N PHE A 29 -1.67 6.49 6.07
CA PHE A 29 -0.83 5.29 6.06
C PHE A 29 -1.01 4.48 7.35
N LEU A 30 -0.88 5.14 8.52
CA LEU A 30 -1.05 4.54 9.83
C LEU A 30 -2.39 3.81 9.95
N LYS A 31 -3.50 4.49 9.59
CA LYS A 31 -4.85 3.91 9.63
C LYS A 31 -4.98 2.64 8.78
N LYS A 32 -4.26 2.53 7.67
CA LYS A 32 -4.45 1.44 6.68
C LYS A 32 -3.43 0.31 6.78
N HIS A 33 -2.25 0.59 7.32
CA HIS A 33 -1.08 -0.28 7.15
C HIS A 33 -0.38 -0.67 8.46
N ILE A 34 -0.80 -0.17 9.62
CA ILE A 34 -0.17 -0.53 10.90
C ILE A 34 -1.24 -0.98 11.89
N ASN A 35 -1.04 -2.16 12.46
CA ASN A 35 -1.80 -2.65 13.61
C ASN A 35 -0.99 -3.75 14.29
N GLU A 36 -0.38 -3.42 15.42
CA GLU A 36 0.45 -4.31 16.24
C GLU A 36 -0.25 -5.63 16.61
N ASN A 37 -1.58 -5.57 16.79
CA ASN A 37 -2.40 -6.71 17.20
C ASN A 37 -3.09 -7.43 16.04
N MET A 38 -2.70 -7.14 14.79
CA MET A 38 -3.34 -7.75 13.62
C MET A 38 -3.13 -9.27 13.61
N ARG A 39 -4.18 -10.01 13.26
CA ARG A 39 -4.12 -11.45 13.00
C ARG A 39 -4.71 -11.74 11.62
N ALA A 40 -4.21 -12.76 10.94
CA ALA A 40 -4.69 -13.17 9.62
C ALA A 40 -6.24 -13.34 9.56
N LYS A 41 -6.83 -13.94 10.60
CA LYS A 41 -8.29 -14.15 10.69
C LYS A 41 -9.12 -12.87 10.83
N ASP A 42 -8.51 -11.74 11.17
CA ASP A 42 -9.23 -10.49 11.46
C ASP A 42 -9.35 -9.55 10.25
N CYS A 43 -8.85 -9.95 9.06
CA CYS A 43 -8.84 -9.12 7.85
C CYS A 43 -10.20 -8.49 7.52
N ASN A 44 -11.28 -9.28 7.51
CA ASN A 44 -12.64 -8.79 7.24
C ASN A 44 -13.07 -7.68 8.20
N LYS A 45 -12.86 -7.90 9.50
CA LYS A 45 -13.25 -6.94 10.54
C LYS A 45 -12.42 -5.66 10.41
N VAL A 46 -11.10 -5.80 10.31
CA VAL A 46 -10.17 -4.68 10.33
C VAL A 46 -10.29 -3.82 9.08
N ILE A 47 -10.39 -4.42 7.89
CA ILE A 47 -10.60 -3.66 6.63
C ILE A 47 -11.89 -2.85 6.65
N LYS A 48 -12.96 -3.40 7.23
CA LYS A 48 -14.24 -2.71 7.40
C LYS A 48 -14.13 -1.52 8.36
N VAL A 49 -13.52 -1.74 9.54
CA VAL A 49 -13.34 -0.68 10.56
C VAL A 49 -12.42 0.44 10.08
N MET A 50 -11.39 0.10 9.29
CA MET A 50 -10.47 1.07 8.71
C MET A 50 -11.05 1.76 7.47
N GLU A 51 -12.28 1.43 7.06
CA GLU A 51 -12.98 2.04 5.90
C GLU A 51 -12.12 2.03 4.63
N ILE A 52 -11.33 0.97 4.45
CA ILE A 52 -10.40 0.86 3.32
C ILE A 52 -11.17 0.79 1.99
N ASN A 53 -12.35 0.17 2.01
CA ASN A 53 -13.28 0.15 0.89
C ASN A 53 -14.30 1.28 1.07
N LYS A 54 -14.34 2.24 0.14
CA LYS A 54 -15.40 3.25 0.10
C LYS A 54 -16.69 2.66 -0.49
N PRO A 55 -17.88 3.05 -0.02
CA PRO A 55 -19.14 2.65 -0.64
C PRO A 55 -19.15 2.96 -2.13
N GLY A 56 -19.61 2.03 -2.97
CA GLY A 56 -19.66 2.18 -4.43
C GLY A 56 -18.33 1.89 -5.16
N ASN A 57 -17.21 1.77 -4.44
CA ASN A 57 -15.93 1.37 -5.03
C ASN A 57 -15.75 -0.16 -5.00
N PRO A 58 -15.00 -0.74 -5.96
CA PRO A 58 -14.63 -2.14 -5.90
C PRO A 58 -13.79 -2.44 -4.64
N CYS A 59 -13.88 -3.67 -4.14
CA CYS A 59 -13.04 -4.13 -3.04
C CYS A 59 -11.56 -3.97 -3.42
N LYS A 60 -10.77 -3.39 -2.51
CA LYS A 60 -9.32 -3.35 -2.66
C LYS A 60 -8.80 -4.78 -2.71
N SER A 61 -8.11 -5.14 -3.79
CA SER A 61 -7.67 -6.52 -4.05
C SER A 61 -6.69 -7.04 -3.00
N LEU A 62 -5.80 -6.17 -2.52
CA LEU A 62 -4.77 -6.51 -1.54
C LEU A 62 -4.54 -5.34 -0.57
N ASN A 63 -4.45 -5.66 0.72
CA ASN A 63 -3.99 -4.70 1.73
C ASN A 63 -3.03 -5.37 2.70
N SER A 64 -1.81 -4.83 2.81
CA SER A 64 -0.81 -5.31 3.76
C SER A 64 -0.86 -4.48 5.04
N ILE A 65 -0.85 -5.16 6.18
CA ILE A 65 -0.86 -4.57 7.53
C ILE A 65 0.37 -5.07 8.26
N ILE A 66 1.19 -4.14 8.72
CA ILE A 66 2.43 -4.40 9.45
C ILE A 66 2.08 -4.57 10.93
N LYS A 67 2.47 -5.70 11.50
CA LYS A 67 2.33 -6.03 12.93
C LYS A 67 3.52 -5.47 13.70
N ALA A 68 3.56 -4.16 13.86
CA ALA A 68 4.61 -3.46 14.59
C ALA A 68 4.07 -2.14 15.16
N LYS A 69 4.88 -1.49 15.99
CA LYS A 69 4.57 -0.14 16.48
C LYS A 69 4.82 0.89 15.40
N GLU A 70 4.03 1.96 15.41
CA GLU A 70 4.21 3.09 14.50
C GLU A 70 5.65 3.63 14.51
N THR A 71 6.24 3.77 15.69
CA THR A 71 7.60 4.28 15.87
C THR A 71 8.65 3.41 15.18
N GLU A 72 8.47 2.09 15.18
CA GLU A 72 9.39 1.13 14.54
C GLU A 72 9.30 1.23 13.02
N VAL A 73 8.07 1.33 12.48
CA VAL A 73 7.84 1.50 11.05
C VAL A 73 8.38 2.86 10.58
N LYS A 74 8.15 3.92 11.35
CA LYS A 74 8.64 5.27 11.04
C LYS A 74 10.18 5.37 11.05
N ALA A 75 10.84 4.59 11.92
CA ALA A 75 12.30 4.56 12.00
C ALA A 75 12.97 4.05 10.71
N VAL A 76 12.26 3.27 9.88
CA VAL A 76 12.78 2.78 8.59
C VAL A 76 13.15 3.95 7.68
N CYS A 77 12.39 5.05 7.70
CA CYS A 77 12.70 6.23 6.88
C CYS A 77 13.85 7.08 7.43
N ASN A 78 14.23 6.91 8.71
CA ASN A 78 15.12 7.83 9.43
C ASN A 78 16.40 7.18 9.99
N GLY A 79 16.65 5.89 9.76
CA GLY A 79 17.91 5.27 10.18
C GLY A 79 17.95 3.74 10.18
N THR A 80 16.81 3.05 10.24
CA THR A 80 16.77 1.57 10.24
C THR A 80 16.43 0.96 8.89
N GLY A 81 16.37 1.79 7.85
CA GLY A 81 16.18 1.37 6.46
C GLY A 81 17.33 1.79 5.57
N LYS A 82 17.43 1.14 4.41
CA LYS A 82 18.37 1.47 3.34
C LYS A 82 17.62 2.18 2.21
N LEU A 83 18.19 3.27 1.73
CA LEU A 83 17.67 3.96 0.56
C LEU A 83 17.80 3.04 -0.66
N VAL A 84 16.68 2.76 -1.33
CA VAL A 84 16.65 1.91 -2.53
C VAL A 84 16.65 2.77 -3.78
N ILE A 85 15.66 3.65 -3.90
CA ILE A 85 15.51 4.56 -5.06
C ILE A 85 14.63 5.75 -4.69
N GLY A 86 15.02 6.95 -5.12
CA GLY A 86 14.24 8.17 -4.87
C GLY A 86 14.11 8.47 -3.37
N ASN A 87 12.88 8.43 -2.86
CA ASN A 87 12.54 8.56 -1.44
C ASN A 87 12.12 7.23 -0.80
N ARG A 88 12.45 6.09 -1.42
CA ARG A 88 12.01 4.77 -0.95
C ARG A 88 13.05 4.10 -0.06
N TYR A 89 12.63 3.67 1.12
CA TYR A 89 13.46 3.01 2.11
C TYR A 89 12.99 1.58 2.34
N GLU A 90 13.91 0.63 2.21
CA GLU A 90 13.67 -0.77 2.56
C GLU A 90 14.18 -1.05 3.98
N SER A 91 13.39 -1.74 4.80
CA SER A 91 13.80 -2.11 6.15
C SER A 91 15.00 -3.05 6.16
N ILE A 92 15.96 -2.81 7.06
CA ILE A 92 17.09 -3.73 7.26
C ILE A 92 16.60 -5.04 7.87
N GLU A 93 15.72 -4.96 8.87
CA GLU A 93 15.11 -6.12 9.50
C GLU A 93 13.76 -6.45 8.86
N SER A 94 13.37 -7.72 8.90
CA SER A 94 12.07 -8.16 8.40
C SER A 94 10.97 -7.97 9.45
N PHE A 95 9.80 -7.52 9.01
CA PHE A 95 8.59 -7.32 9.81
C PHE A 95 7.61 -8.48 9.62
N ASN A 96 6.78 -8.72 10.64
CA ASN A 96 5.59 -9.55 10.48
C ASN A 96 4.51 -8.75 9.76
N VAL A 97 4.04 -9.25 8.63
CA VAL A 97 3.06 -8.59 7.77
C VAL A 97 1.88 -9.52 7.54
N ILE A 98 0.67 -9.00 7.74
CA ILE A 98 -0.57 -9.65 7.35
C ILE A 98 -1.02 -9.07 6.01
N THR A 99 -1.01 -9.89 4.98
CA THR A 99 -1.56 -9.55 3.68
C THR A 99 -3.00 -10.04 3.60
N CYS A 100 -3.95 -9.10 3.56
CA CYS A 100 -5.36 -9.38 3.34
C CYS A 100 -5.68 -9.35 1.85
N ILE A 101 -6.14 -10.47 1.30
CA ILE A 101 -6.39 -10.68 -0.13
C ILE A 101 -7.90 -10.81 -0.34
N SER A 102 -8.47 -9.99 -1.22
CA SER A 102 -9.90 -10.01 -1.52
C SER A 102 -10.25 -11.24 -2.36
N GLY A 103 -11.17 -12.08 -1.88
CA GLY A 103 -11.68 -13.25 -2.62
C GLY A 103 -12.98 -12.98 -3.39
N THR A 104 -13.73 -11.93 -3.02
CA THR A 104 -15.06 -11.63 -3.59
C THR A 104 -15.22 -10.13 -3.90
N LYS A 105 -16.17 -9.80 -4.78
CA LYS A 105 -16.46 -8.40 -5.17
C LYS A 105 -17.53 -7.71 -4.32
N ASN A 106 -18.48 -8.45 -3.74
CA ASN A 106 -19.45 -7.92 -2.77
C ASN A 106 -20.25 -9.05 -2.08
N PRO A 107 -20.42 -9.05 -0.75
CA PRO A 107 -19.66 -8.24 0.21
C PRO A 107 -18.16 -8.58 0.12
N CYS A 108 -17.28 -7.60 0.37
CA CYS A 108 -15.84 -7.84 0.35
C CYS A 108 -15.46 -8.86 1.44
N GLN A 109 -14.88 -9.98 1.02
CA GLN A 109 -14.31 -11.01 1.90
C GLN A 109 -12.83 -11.11 1.65
N TYR A 110 -12.07 -11.27 2.73
CA TYR A 110 -10.63 -11.25 2.75
C TYR A 110 -10.06 -12.49 3.43
N GLU A 111 -9.12 -13.12 2.75
CA GLU A 111 -8.24 -14.13 3.33
C GLU A 111 -6.97 -13.43 3.83
N GLY A 112 -6.58 -13.66 5.07
CA GLY A 112 -5.33 -13.14 5.62
C GLY A 112 -4.20 -14.16 5.51
N ARG A 113 -3.02 -13.70 5.12
CA ARG A 113 -1.78 -14.48 5.13
C ARG A 113 -0.71 -13.77 5.94
N GLU A 114 -0.10 -14.48 6.87
CA GLU A 114 1.00 -13.98 7.69
C GLU A 114 2.34 -14.38 7.06
N SER A 115 3.21 -13.41 6.86
CA SER A 115 4.56 -13.60 6.35
C SER A 115 5.55 -12.69 7.06
N ARG A 116 6.82 -13.08 7.10
CA ARG A 116 7.92 -12.23 7.54
C ARG A 116 8.64 -11.65 6.32
N LEU A 117 8.58 -10.33 6.14
CA LEU A 117 9.01 -9.64 4.92
C LEU A 117 9.81 -8.37 5.24
N HIS A 118 10.73 -7.98 4.37
CA HIS A 118 11.23 -6.61 4.36
C HIS A 118 10.14 -5.68 3.79
N ILE A 119 9.97 -4.52 4.41
CA ILE A 119 8.97 -3.52 3.99
C ILE A 119 9.66 -2.40 3.23
N ILE A 120 8.96 -1.85 2.23
CA ILE A 120 9.43 -0.67 1.48
C ILE A 120 8.44 0.46 1.72
N LEU A 121 8.94 1.57 2.25
CA LEU A 121 8.19 2.80 2.51
C LEU A 121 8.66 3.91 1.55
N ALA A 122 7.80 4.88 1.26
CA ALA A 122 8.07 6.01 0.37
C ALA A 122 7.61 7.31 1.03
#